data_AF-A0A938U9P3-F1
#
_entry.id   AF-A0A938U9P3-F1
#
_cell.length_a   1.000
_cell.length_b   1.000
_cell.length_c   1.000
_cell.angle_alpha   90.00
_cell.angle_beta   90.00
_cell.angle_gamma   90.00
#
_symmetry.space_group_name_H-M   'P 1'
#
loop_
_entity.id
_entity.type
_entity.pdbx_description
1 polymer ?
#
loop_
_entity_poly.entity_id
_entity_poly.type
_entity_poly.pdbx_seq_one_letter_code
_entity_poly.pdbx_strand_id
1 'polypeptide(L)'
;MAHKGKKSASAEAGRLCAPCHGKIVETYKTSLHATFRGAYTVMSQRAGEKWPSVKPAIDKVCFKCHASCGGCHIFREGPGGGGLFGGHKFFRRPPITQSCDGCHGGRVGMEYFGRIDGNEPDVHWEKHKMECMVCHGIGEFHGDGKTYPTRFERETKPSCLKCHPDAAPGKSKLISHNVHGDKLSCYVCHSQSYINCYGCHVGKGSSSEVEFKIGKDIQSEGKFITLRHVPTTRTMIKALVPDAMPHYDLLPTWTKAFPHNIRRVTKQNQSCNNCHSNKDIFLLKGSLDPRYPKANAKVAIEKPPERRSQ
;
A
#
# COMPACT_ATOMS: atom_id res chain seq x y z
N MET A 1 -6.38 32.99 13.52
CA MET A 1 -7.25 31.91 13.01
C MET A 1 -7.48 30.90 14.13
N ALA A 2 -8.75 30.67 14.51
CA ALA A 2 -9.17 29.90 15.69
C ALA A 2 -8.72 28.41 15.76
N HIS A 3 -8.08 27.91 14.70
CA HIS A 3 -7.64 26.51 14.58
C HIS A 3 -6.14 26.35 14.29
N LYS A 4 -5.35 27.44 14.28
CA LYS A 4 -3.90 27.37 14.06
C LYS A 4 -3.24 26.59 15.21
N GLY A 5 -2.69 25.42 14.92
CA GLY A 5 -2.01 24.57 15.90
C GLY A 5 -2.91 23.62 16.70
N LYS A 6 -4.21 23.56 16.41
CA LYS A 6 -5.11 22.56 17.04
C LYS A 6 -4.96 21.21 16.35
N LYS A 7 -4.15 20.34 16.92
CA LYS A 7 -4.08 18.92 16.54
C LYS A 7 -5.22 18.18 17.23
N SER A 8 -6.24 17.70 16.51
CA SER A 8 -7.08 16.63 17.06
C SER A 8 -6.24 15.36 17.06
N ALA A 9 -5.47 15.16 18.11
CA ALA A 9 -4.76 13.91 18.28
C ALA A 9 -5.79 12.82 18.63
N SER A 10 -5.57 11.60 18.12
CA SER A 10 -6.28 10.40 18.59
C SER A 10 -6.18 10.22 20.11
N ALA A 11 -5.18 10.85 20.74
CA ALA A 11 -4.98 10.88 22.19
C ALA A 11 -6.17 11.47 22.97
N GLU A 12 -6.94 12.39 22.39
CA GLU A 12 -8.12 12.97 23.06
C GLU A 12 -9.44 12.27 22.69
N ALA A 13 -9.41 11.26 21.82
CA ALA A 13 -10.62 10.57 21.35
C ALA A 13 -11.42 9.94 22.50
N GLY A 14 -10.74 9.50 23.57
CA GLY A 14 -11.38 9.01 24.79
C GLY A 14 -12.26 10.06 25.47
N ARG A 15 -11.83 11.33 25.47
CA ARG A 15 -12.58 12.44 26.10
C ARG A 15 -13.61 13.04 25.15
N LEU A 16 -13.23 13.24 23.89
CA LEU A 16 -14.02 14.01 22.92
C LEU A 16 -15.03 13.17 22.13
N CYS A 17 -14.73 11.88 21.89
CA CYS A 17 -15.51 11.04 20.99
C CYS A 17 -16.18 9.87 21.72
N ALA A 18 -15.54 9.29 22.74
CA ALA A 18 -16.05 8.10 23.43
C ALA A 18 -17.43 8.26 24.09
N PRO A 19 -17.85 9.44 24.59
CA PRO A 19 -19.21 9.59 25.15
C PRO A 19 -20.32 9.16 24.18
N CYS A 20 -20.13 9.36 22.87
CA CYS A 20 -21.09 8.95 21.84
C CYS A 20 -20.62 7.77 20.98
N HIS A 21 -19.30 7.50 20.95
CA HIS A 21 -18.66 6.53 20.05
C HIS A 21 -17.74 5.56 20.77
N GLY A 22 -18.02 5.22 22.03
CA GLY A 22 -17.17 4.41 22.91
C GLY A 22 -16.65 3.14 22.24
N LYS A 23 -17.53 2.34 21.63
CA LYS A 23 -17.12 1.11 20.92
C LYS A 23 -16.11 1.36 19.79
N ILE A 24 -16.32 2.40 18.98
CA ILE A 24 -15.41 2.76 17.88
C ILE A 24 -14.07 3.23 18.44
N VAL A 25 -14.08 4.04 19.50
CA VAL A 25 -12.86 4.51 20.15
C VAL A 25 -12.04 3.33 20.68
N GLU A 26 -12.69 2.33 21.29
CA GLU A 26 -12.01 1.13 21.79
C GLU A 26 -11.38 0.31 20.66
N THR A 27 -12.10 0.02 19.57
CA THR A 27 -11.53 -0.75 18.46
C THR A 27 -10.45 0.05 17.69
N TYR A 28 -10.57 1.38 17.65
CA TYR A 28 -9.63 2.22 16.92
C TYR A 28 -8.22 2.14 17.50
N LYS A 29 -8.09 1.97 18.82
CA LYS A 29 -6.81 1.81 19.52
C LYS A 29 -5.95 0.67 18.97
N THR A 30 -6.56 -0.38 18.40
CA THR A 30 -5.84 -1.52 17.81
C THR A 30 -5.69 -1.42 16.29
N SER A 31 -6.27 -0.40 15.65
CA SER A 31 -6.21 -0.24 14.20
C SER A 31 -4.80 0.10 13.71
N LEU A 32 -4.50 -0.23 12.46
CA LEU A 32 -3.21 0.12 11.85
C LEU A 32 -3.07 1.64 11.62
N HIS A 33 -4.20 2.33 11.40
CA HIS A 33 -4.26 3.78 11.24
C HIS A 33 -3.93 4.51 12.56
N ALA A 34 -4.37 3.97 13.70
CA ALA A 34 -4.04 4.55 15.01
C ALA A 34 -2.62 4.24 15.47
N THR A 35 -2.14 3.03 15.22
CA THR A 35 -0.90 2.50 15.83
C THR A 35 0.34 2.60 14.96
N PHE A 36 0.17 2.77 13.64
CA PHE A 36 1.25 2.68 12.64
C PHE A 36 2.04 1.36 12.70
N ARG A 37 1.46 0.33 13.33
CA ARG A 37 2.12 -0.94 13.65
C ARG A 37 2.68 -1.65 12.42
N GLY A 38 1.99 -1.54 11.27
CA GLY A 38 2.44 -2.10 10.00
C GLY A 38 3.87 -1.71 9.62
N ALA A 39 4.18 -0.41 9.71
CA ALA A 39 5.53 0.07 9.42
C ALA A 39 6.50 -0.29 10.54
N TYR A 40 6.08 -0.14 11.81
CA TYR A 40 6.91 -0.54 12.95
C TYR A 40 7.34 -1.99 12.90
N THR A 41 6.45 -2.92 12.56
CA THR A 41 6.78 -4.35 12.46
C THR A 41 7.89 -4.60 11.45
N VAL A 42 7.85 -3.96 10.28
CA VAL A 42 8.90 -4.12 9.26
C VAL A 42 10.19 -3.44 9.70
N MET A 43 10.11 -2.23 10.26
CA MET A 43 11.29 -1.47 10.68
C MET A 43 11.97 -2.09 11.90
N SER A 44 11.22 -2.65 12.85
CA SER A 44 11.76 -3.33 14.01
C SER A 44 12.49 -4.61 13.64
N GLN A 45 11.99 -5.37 12.65
CA GLN A 45 12.69 -6.55 12.12
C GLN A 45 14.04 -6.18 11.48
N ARG A 46 14.11 -5.04 10.76
CA ARG A 46 15.37 -4.57 10.17
C ARG A 46 16.32 -3.99 11.22
N ALA A 47 15.79 -3.36 12.27
CA ALA A 47 16.56 -2.76 13.35
C ALA A 47 17.05 -3.79 14.37
N GLY A 48 16.31 -4.88 14.58
CA GLY A 48 16.58 -5.90 15.60
C GLY A 48 16.77 -5.28 16.97
N GLU A 49 17.90 -5.61 17.59
CA GLU A 49 18.33 -5.12 18.91
C GLU A 49 18.43 -3.59 18.99
N LYS A 50 18.63 -2.89 17.87
CA LYS A 50 18.68 -1.43 17.84
C LYS A 50 17.31 -0.76 17.84
N TRP A 51 16.22 -1.53 17.80
CA TRP A 51 14.86 -0.98 17.76
C TRP A 51 14.55 0.07 18.85
N PRO A 52 14.99 -0.08 20.12
CA PRO A 52 14.78 0.94 21.15
C PRO A 52 15.37 2.31 20.79
N SER A 53 16.52 2.35 20.11
CA SER A 53 17.16 3.59 19.64
C SER A 53 16.60 4.09 18.31
N VAL A 54 16.14 3.17 17.46
CA VAL A 54 15.59 3.50 16.12
C VAL A 54 14.17 4.03 16.21
N LYS A 55 13.33 3.48 17.09
CA LYS A 55 11.93 3.86 17.19
C LYS A 55 11.74 5.37 17.41
N PRO A 56 12.45 6.05 18.34
CA PRO A 56 12.34 7.50 18.50
C PRO A 56 12.71 8.29 17.25
N ALA A 57 13.69 7.83 16.47
CA ALA A 57 14.07 8.46 15.21
C ALA A 57 12.97 8.32 14.15
N ILE A 58 12.35 7.13 14.05
CA ILE A 58 11.18 6.89 13.19
C ILE A 58 10.01 7.78 13.64
N ASP A 59 9.77 7.91 14.94
CA ASP A 59 8.72 8.77 15.53
C ASP A 59 8.95 10.26 15.28
N LYS A 60 10.18 10.68 15.02
CA LYS A 60 10.48 12.07 14.66
C LYS A 60 10.31 12.33 13.16
N VAL A 61 10.68 11.37 12.33
CA VAL A 61 10.80 11.53 10.87
C VAL A 61 9.53 11.12 10.14
N CYS A 62 8.97 9.98 10.49
CA CYS A 62 7.90 9.32 9.74
C CYS A 62 6.50 9.63 10.28
N PHE A 63 6.40 9.98 11.57
CA PHE A 63 5.13 10.10 12.32
C PHE A 63 4.39 11.42 12.14
N LYS A 64 4.64 12.14 11.04
CA LYS A 64 3.94 13.40 10.76
C LYS A 64 2.53 13.19 10.17
N CYS A 65 2.17 11.97 9.80
CA CYS A 65 0.91 11.64 9.10
C CYS A 65 -0.04 10.72 9.91
N HIS A 66 -0.04 10.82 11.25
CA HIS A 66 -0.89 9.98 12.08
C HIS A 66 -2.39 10.22 11.83
N ALA A 67 -3.14 9.16 11.55
CA ALA A 67 -4.58 9.24 11.40
C ALA A 67 -5.24 9.46 12.77
N SER A 68 -6.29 10.28 12.78
CA SER A 68 -7.14 10.52 13.94
C SER A 68 -8.59 10.69 13.51
N CYS A 69 -9.51 10.65 14.48
CA CYS A 69 -10.92 10.89 14.22
C CYS A 69 -11.12 12.22 13.47
N GLY A 70 -10.43 13.29 13.87
CA GLY A 70 -10.53 14.57 13.16
C GLY A 70 -9.84 14.57 11.80
N GLY A 71 -8.70 13.89 11.67
CA GLY A 71 -7.98 13.72 10.40
C GLY A 71 -8.83 13.07 9.29
N CYS A 72 -9.81 12.25 9.67
CA CYS A 72 -10.76 11.65 8.74
C CYS A 72 -12.09 12.43 8.68
N HIS A 73 -12.65 12.88 9.81
CA HIS A 73 -14.04 13.33 9.86
C HIS A 73 -14.23 14.86 9.94
N ILE A 74 -13.17 15.65 10.11
CA ILE A 74 -13.29 17.08 10.46
C ILE A 74 -12.36 17.95 9.60
N PHE A 75 -11.06 17.64 9.60
CA PHE A 75 -10.05 18.48 8.94
C PHE A 75 -8.80 17.70 8.58
N ARG A 76 -7.96 18.33 7.75
CA ARG A 76 -6.60 17.87 7.51
C ARG A 76 -5.65 19.06 7.49
N GLU A 77 -4.53 18.92 8.18
CA GLU A 77 -3.34 19.76 7.98
C GLU A 77 -2.44 19.14 6.90
N GLY A 78 -1.82 19.96 6.04
CA GLY A 78 -0.92 19.45 5.00
C GLY A 78 -0.07 20.55 4.34
N PRO A 79 1.04 20.18 3.66
CA PRO A 79 1.83 21.11 2.86
C PRO A 79 0.94 21.60 1.69
N GLY A 80 0.63 22.89 1.66
CA GLY A 80 -0.26 23.49 0.66
C GLY A 80 -1.56 24.12 1.19
N GLY A 81 -1.74 24.23 2.50
CA GLY A 81 -2.91 24.92 3.08
C GLY A 81 -4.07 23.95 3.36
N GLY A 82 -3.91 23.16 4.42
CA GLY A 82 -5.00 22.35 4.97
C GLY A 82 -6.06 23.19 5.70
N GLY A 83 -7.21 22.58 6.00
CA GLY A 83 -8.34 23.21 6.67
C GLY A 83 -9.45 22.25 7.04
N LEU A 84 -10.50 22.78 7.65
CA LEU A 84 -11.75 22.05 7.91
C LEU A 84 -12.38 21.63 6.59
N PHE A 85 -12.86 20.38 6.49
CA PHE A 85 -13.49 19.88 5.28
C PHE A 85 -14.78 20.63 4.93
N GLY A 86 -15.50 21.09 5.96
CA GLY A 86 -16.78 21.80 5.81
C GLY A 86 -17.14 22.64 7.02
N GLY A 87 -16.17 23.36 7.60
CA GLY A 87 -16.36 24.13 8.83
C GLY A 87 -16.53 23.21 10.05
N HIS A 88 -17.50 23.49 10.92
CA HIS A 88 -17.79 22.67 12.11
C HIS A 88 -18.58 21.38 11.83
N LYS A 89 -18.68 20.96 10.56
CA LYS A 89 -19.39 19.73 10.19
C LYS A 89 -18.54 18.50 10.45
N PHE A 90 -19.16 17.49 11.06
CA PHE A 90 -18.60 16.15 11.22
C PHE A 90 -19.15 15.26 10.11
N PHE A 91 -18.25 14.63 9.37
CA PHE A 91 -18.64 13.82 8.23
C PHE A 91 -18.74 12.36 8.62
N ARG A 92 -19.94 11.77 8.63
CA ARG A 92 -20.10 10.31 8.86
C ARG A 92 -19.30 9.50 7.83
N ARG A 93 -19.33 9.93 6.57
CA ARG A 93 -18.48 9.42 5.49
C ARG A 93 -17.51 10.52 5.09
N PRO A 94 -16.20 10.33 5.27
CA PRO A 94 -15.23 11.39 5.06
C PRO A 94 -15.05 11.68 3.56
N PRO A 95 -14.84 12.94 3.15
CA PRO A 95 -14.62 13.29 1.75
C PRO A 95 -13.27 12.72 1.27
N ILE A 96 -13.30 11.87 0.25
CA ILE A 96 -12.14 11.07 -0.16
C ILE A 96 -10.90 11.90 -0.55
N THR A 97 -11.10 13.02 -1.24
CA THR A 97 -10.02 13.88 -1.75
C THR A 97 -9.27 14.60 -0.63
N GLN A 98 -9.93 14.89 0.48
CA GLN A 98 -9.35 15.63 1.60
C GLN A 98 -8.94 14.71 2.76
N SER A 99 -9.49 13.50 2.84
CA SER A 99 -9.16 12.52 3.89
C SER A 99 -8.19 11.45 3.38
N CYS A 100 -8.68 10.44 2.68
CA CYS A 100 -7.91 9.29 2.18
C CYS A 100 -6.80 9.74 1.22
N ASP A 101 -7.15 10.49 0.17
CA ASP A 101 -6.23 11.03 -0.84
C ASP A 101 -5.27 12.06 -0.22
N GLY A 102 -5.64 12.71 0.87
CA GLY A 102 -4.73 13.55 1.61
C GLY A 102 -3.46 12.82 2.04
N CYS A 103 -3.59 11.64 2.63
CA CYS A 103 -2.45 10.85 3.12
C CYS A 103 -1.92 9.86 2.08
N HIS A 104 -2.80 9.31 1.24
CA HIS A 104 -2.44 8.29 0.25
C HIS A 104 -2.29 8.84 -1.17
N GLY A 105 -2.44 10.15 -1.37
CA GLY A 105 -2.56 10.73 -2.71
C GLY A 105 -1.32 10.67 -3.56
N GLY A 106 -0.13 10.78 -2.95
CA GLY A 106 1.15 10.63 -3.67
C GLY A 106 1.41 9.23 -4.23
N ARG A 107 0.53 8.24 -3.95
CA ARG A 107 0.68 6.88 -4.46
C ARG A 107 -0.66 6.28 -4.89
N VAL A 108 -1.55 6.03 -3.94
CA VAL A 108 -2.85 5.40 -4.21
C VAL A 108 -3.75 6.35 -4.99
N GLY A 109 -3.77 7.64 -4.63
CA GLY A 109 -4.55 8.64 -5.38
C GLY A 109 -4.04 8.82 -6.81
N MET A 110 -2.71 8.84 -7.01
CA MET A 110 -2.11 8.87 -8.34
C MET A 110 -2.58 7.70 -9.22
N GLU A 111 -2.66 6.50 -8.64
CA GLU A 111 -3.11 5.29 -9.34
C GLU A 111 -4.63 5.29 -9.57
N TYR A 112 -5.42 5.49 -8.51
CA TYR A 112 -6.87 5.27 -8.53
C TYR A 112 -7.61 6.30 -9.38
N PHE A 113 -7.16 7.55 -9.31
CA PHE A 113 -7.74 8.63 -10.08
C PHE A 113 -7.06 8.84 -11.44
N GLY A 114 -6.09 8.00 -11.82
CA GLY A 114 -5.42 8.07 -13.13
C GLY A 114 -4.59 9.34 -13.32
N ARG A 115 -3.84 9.75 -12.29
CA ARG A 115 -2.99 10.96 -12.33
C ARG A 115 -1.53 10.64 -12.70
N ILE A 116 -1.22 9.39 -13.02
CA ILE A 116 0.07 8.97 -13.57
C ILE A 116 0.00 9.12 -15.09
N ASP A 117 0.93 9.86 -15.68
CA ASP A 117 0.99 10.05 -17.13
C ASP A 117 0.98 8.71 -17.89
N GLY A 118 0.12 8.62 -18.90
CA GLY A 118 -0.06 7.42 -19.71
C GLY A 118 -0.95 6.33 -19.09
N ASN A 119 -1.40 6.49 -17.83
CA ASN A 119 -2.38 5.60 -17.23
C ASN A 119 -3.80 6.15 -17.36
N GLU A 120 -4.76 5.24 -17.51
CA GLU A 120 -6.18 5.54 -17.29
C GLU A 120 -6.54 5.42 -15.79
N PRO A 121 -7.59 6.12 -15.31
CA PRO A 121 -8.11 5.89 -13.97
C PRO A 121 -8.59 4.45 -13.77
N ASP A 122 -8.58 3.99 -12.51
CA ASP A 122 -9.13 2.68 -12.15
C ASP A 122 -10.57 2.56 -12.66
N VAL A 123 -10.92 1.45 -13.29
CA VAL A 123 -12.23 1.25 -13.93
C VAL A 123 -13.38 1.37 -12.93
N HIS A 124 -13.16 0.98 -11.66
CA HIS A 124 -14.17 1.10 -10.61
C HIS A 124 -14.45 2.58 -10.27
N TRP A 125 -13.41 3.42 -10.30
CA TRP A 125 -13.59 4.86 -10.17
C TRP A 125 -14.18 5.47 -11.44
N GLU A 126 -13.57 5.20 -12.59
CA GLU A 126 -13.92 5.82 -13.86
C GLU A 126 -15.39 5.62 -14.19
N LYS A 127 -15.85 4.36 -14.18
CA LYS A 127 -17.18 3.95 -14.65
C LYS A 127 -18.26 4.02 -13.57
N HIS A 128 -17.89 3.77 -12.32
CA HIS A 128 -18.87 3.59 -11.23
C HIS A 128 -18.71 4.57 -10.09
N LYS A 129 -17.71 5.46 -10.13
CA LYS A 129 -17.41 6.42 -9.06
C LYS A 129 -17.32 5.75 -7.69
N MET A 130 -16.81 4.52 -7.66
CA MET A 130 -16.65 3.79 -6.40
C MET A 130 -15.64 4.53 -5.53
N GLU A 131 -16.05 4.90 -4.33
CA GLU A 131 -15.15 5.48 -3.34
C GLU A 131 -14.42 4.38 -2.55
N CYS A 132 -13.36 4.74 -1.83
CA CYS A 132 -12.49 3.78 -1.14
C CYS A 132 -13.25 2.80 -0.23
N MET A 133 -14.30 3.29 0.45
CA MET A 133 -15.12 2.50 1.39
C MET A 133 -16.08 1.51 0.72
N VAL A 134 -16.23 1.55 -0.61
CA VAL A 134 -17.00 0.53 -1.35
C VAL A 134 -16.25 -0.81 -1.31
N CYS A 135 -14.93 -0.77 -1.42
CA CYS A 135 -14.08 -1.95 -1.35
C CYS A 135 -13.57 -2.21 0.07
N HIS A 136 -13.20 -1.16 0.80
CA HIS A 136 -12.65 -1.26 2.16
C HIS A 136 -13.73 -1.10 3.22
N GLY A 137 -13.94 -2.15 4.02
CA GLY A 137 -14.95 -2.12 5.09
C GLY A 137 -14.55 -1.22 6.26
N ILE A 138 -15.54 -0.75 7.02
CA ILE A 138 -15.31 0.19 8.14
C ILE A 138 -14.30 -0.34 9.20
N GLY A 139 -14.28 -1.67 9.43
CA GLY A 139 -13.36 -2.31 10.36
C GLY A 139 -11.88 -2.24 9.93
N GLU A 140 -11.59 -1.98 8.66
CA GLU A 140 -10.21 -1.74 8.19
C GLU A 140 -9.68 -0.37 8.63
N PHE A 141 -10.57 0.59 8.90
CA PHE A 141 -10.23 1.93 9.36
C PHE A 141 -10.33 2.04 10.87
N HIS A 142 -11.51 1.74 11.42
CA HIS A 142 -11.81 1.84 12.86
C HIS A 142 -11.26 0.67 13.69
N GLY A 143 -10.67 -0.34 13.05
CA GLY A 143 -10.29 -1.56 13.73
C GLY A 143 -11.48 -2.47 14.03
N ASP A 144 -11.16 -3.69 14.42
CA ASP A 144 -12.08 -4.78 14.77
C ASP A 144 -11.77 -5.35 16.16
N GLY A 145 -10.95 -4.64 16.95
CA GLY A 145 -10.44 -5.08 18.26
C GLY A 145 -9.25 -6.04 18.18
N LYS A 146 -8.90 -6.56 17.00
CA LYS A 146 -7.69 -7.37 16.81
C LYS A 146 -6.51 -6.47 16.47
N THR A 147 -5.33 -6.88 16.92
CA THR A 147 -4.06 -6.24 16.56
C THR A 147 -3.37 -7.08 15.47
N TYR A 148 -3.01 -6.42 14.37
CA TYR A 148 -2.35 -7.08 13.25
C TYR A 148 -0.90 -6.58 13.09
N PRO A 149 0.07 -7.45 12.77
CA PRO A 149 1.44 -7.03 12.48
C PRO A 149 1.49 -6.12 11.25
N THR A 150 0.79 -6.49 10.19
CA THR A 150 0.67 -5.69 8.97
C THR A 150 -0.77 -5.71 8.46
N ARG A 151 -1.01 -5.10 7.29
CA ARG A 151 -2.33 -5.17 6.64
C ARG A 151 -2.61 -6.54 5.98
N PHE A 152 -1.60 -7.37 5.79
CA PHE A 152 -1.74 -8.62 5.02
C PHE A 152 -2.47 -9.72 5.80
N GLU A 153 -2.39 -9.68 7.13
CA GLU A 153 -3.02 -10.65 8.02
C GLU A 153 -4.51 -10.37 8.25
N ARG A 154 -5.05 -9.26 7.73
CA ARG A 154 -6.48 -8.96 7.85
C ARG A 154 -7.32 -9.88 6.96
N GLU A 155 -8.37 -10.44 7.55
CA GLU A 155 -9.36 -11.27 6.86
C GLU A 155 -10.33 -10.43 6.01
N THR A 156 -10.63 -9.23 6.47
CA THR A 156 -11.60 -8.32 5.82
C THR A 156 -11.09 -7.67 4.55
N LYS A 157 -9.87 -7.96 4.11
CA LYS A 157 -9.24 -7.36 2.93
C LYS A 157 -10.15 -7.43 1.69
N PRO A 158 -10.14 -6.41 0.82
CA PRO A 158 -10.87 -6.44 -0.44
C PRO A 158 -10.48 -7.65 -1.29
N SER A 159 -11.44 -8.21 -2.01
CA SER A 159 -11.24 -9.36 -2.88
C SER A 159 -12.02 -9.19 -4.17
N CYS A 160 -11.33 -9.38 -5.30
CA CYS A 160 -11.93 -9.31 -6.64
C CYS A 160 -13.09 -10.29 -6.77
N LEU A 161 -12.94 -11.51 -6.24
CA LEU A 161 -13.93 -12.59 -6.37
C LEU A 161 -15.19 -12.38 -5.51
N LYS A 162 -15.17 -11.46 -4.53
CA LYS A 162 -16.40 -11.09 -3.81
C LYS A 162 -17.39 -10.32 -4.71
N CYS A 163 -16.88 -9.57 -5.70
CA CYS A 163 -17.70 -8.82 -6.65
C CYS A 163 -17.75 -9.47 -8.04
N HIS A 164 -16.73 -10.26 -8.39
CA HIS A 164 -16.58 -10.94 -9.69
C HIS A 164 -16.47 -12.45 -9.51
N PRO A 165 -17.51 -13.14 -9.00
CA PRO A 165 -17.47 -14.58 -8.77
C PRO A 165 -17.28 -15.39 -10.07
N ASP A 166 -17.77 -14.86 -11.20
CA ASP A 166 -17.64 -15.47 -12.52
C ASP A 166 -16.23 -15.40 -13.08
N ALA A 167 -15.34 -14.58 -12.50
CA ALA A 167 -13.92 -14.57 -12.88
C ALA A 167 -13.12 -15.69 -12.19
N ALA A 168 -13.74 -16.46 -11.29
CA ALA A 168 -13.06 -17.54 -10.60
C ALA A 168 -12.58 -18.63 -11.56
N PRO A 169 -11.42 -19.26 -11.29
CA PRO A 169 -10.95 -20.41 -12.06
C PRO A 169 -12.00 -21.51 -12.14
N GLY A 170 -12.23 -22.04 -13.34
CA GLY A 170 -13.23 -23.08 -13.62
C GLY A 170 -14.65 -22.55 -13.83
N LYS A 171 -14.92 -21.27 -13.54
CA LYS A 171 -16.23 -20.62 -13.79
C LYS A 171 -16.19 -19.61 -14.93
N SER A 172 -15.02 -19.05 -15.19
CA SER A 172 -14.85 -17.97 -16.17
C SER A 172 -15.04 -18.45 -17.60
N LYS A 173 -15.80 -17.65 -18.38
CA LYS A 173 -15.91 -17.79 -19.85
C LYS A 173 -14.60 -17.46 -20.57
N LEU A 174 -13.71 -16.69 -19.95
CA LEU A 174 -12.38 -16.38 -20.47
C LEU A 174 -11.38 -17.46 -20.04
N ILE A 175 -10.79 -18.14 -21.02
CA ILE A 175 -9.82 -19.23 -20.78
C ILE A 175 -8.62 -18.78 -19.96
N SER A 176 -8.18 -17.52 -20.10
CA SER A 176 -7.06 -16.95 -19.35
C SER A 176 -7.22 -17.05 -17.83
N HIS A 177 -8.44 -16.89 -17.29
CA HIS A 177 -8.67 -17.06 -15.85
C HIS A 177 -8.54 -18.53 -15.42
N ASN A 178 -8.92 -19.46 -16.30
CA ASN A 178 -8.92 -20.90 -16.00
C ASN A 178 -7.51 -21.50 -16.10
N VAL A 179 -6.75 -21.14 -17.14
CA VAL A 179 -5.39 -21.70 -17.35
C VAL A 179 -4.35 -21.16 -16.37
N HIS A 180 -4.51 -19.90 -15.94
CA HIS A 180 -3.65 -19.34 -14.91
C HIS A 180 -4.11 -19.75 -13.51
N GLY A 181 -5.42 -19.90 -13.30
CA GLY A 181 -5.98 -20.34 -12.04
C GLY A 181 -5.47 -19.50 -10.86
N ASP A 182 -5.06 -20.18 -9.79
CA ASP A 182 -4.51 -19.54 -8.59
C ASP A 182 -3.02 -19.17 -8.69
N LYS A 183 -2.36 -19.46 -9.82
CA LYS A 183 -0.92 -19.19 -10.02
C LYS A 183 -0.62 -17.70 -10.12
N LEU A 184 -1.60 -16.88 -10.48
CA LEU A 184 -1.43 -15.43 -10.62
C LEU A 184 -2.39 -14.68 -9.69
N SER A 185 -1.92 -13.56 -9.15
CA SER A 185 -2.79 -12.54 -8.59
C SER A 185 -3.54 -11.80 -9.71
N CYS A 186 -4.81 -11.42 -9.51
CA CYS A 186 -5.60 -10.68 -10.51
C CYS A 186 -4.90 -9.39 -10.98
N TYR A 187 -4.15 -8.75 -10.08
CA TYR A 187 -3.36 -7.55 -10.35
C TYR A 187 -2.29 -7.77 -11.43
N VAL A 188 -1.79 -9.00 -11.63
CA VAL A 188 -0.80 -9.31 -12.68
C VAL A 188 -1.38 -9.03 -14.07
N CYS A 189 -2.66 -9.31 -14.28
CA CYS A 189 -3.34 -9.08 -15.56
C CYS A 189 -4.06 -7.73 -15.60
N HIS A 190 -4.53 -7.22 -14.47
CA HIS A 190 -5.46 -6.08 -14.46
C HIS A 190 -4.85 -4.77 -13.97
N SER A 191 -3.61 -4.74 -13.51
CA SER A 191 -2.91 -3.50 -13.15
C SER A 191 -2.24 -2.87 -14.37
N GLN A 192 -2.16 -1.54 -14.35
CA GLN A 192 -1.26 -0.77 -15.23
C GLN A 192 0.10 -0.57 -14.53
N SER A 193 1.07 0.08 -15.18
CA SER A 193 2.32 0.49 -14.52
C SER A 193 2.04 1.41 -13.33
N TYR A 194 2.87 1.35 -12.28
CA TYR A 194 2.63 2.08 -11.03
C TYR A 194 3.91 2.61 -10.40
N ILE A 195 3.75 3.49 -9.43
CA ILE A 195 4.85 4.18 -8.76
C ILE A 195 5.65 3.20 -7.89
N ASN A 196 6.95 3.11 -8.16
CA ASN A 196 7.96 2.46 -7.33
C ASN A 196 8.84 3.54 -6.71
N CYS A 197 9.27 3.35 -5.47
CA CYS A 197 10.03 4.38 -4.75
C CYS A 197 11.41 3.85 -4.37
N TYR A 198 12.42 4.70 -4.48
CA TYR A 198 13.81 4.33 -4.31
C TYR A 198 14.54 5.30 -3.38
N GLY A 199 15.56 4.80 -2.68
CA GLY A 199 16.60 5.65 -2.09
C GLY A 199 16.16 6.65 -1.02
N CYS A 200 15.18 6.34 -0.16
CA CYS A 200 14.76 7.29 0.88
C CYS A 200 15.93 7.63 1.81
N HIS A 201 16.17 8.92 2.02
CA HIS A 201 17.09 9.42 3.04
C HIS A 201 16.46 10.58 3.81
N VAL A 202 16.62 10.58 5.14
CA VAL A 202 16.17 11.70 6.00
C VAL A 202 16.79 13.00 5.51
N GLY A 203 15.94 14.00 5.27
CA GLY A 203 16.34 15.32 4.76
C GLY A 203 16.45 15.41 3.24
N LYS A 204 16.46 14.29 2.51
CA LYS A 204 16.53 14.27 1.03
C LYS A 204 15.27 13.71 0.37
N GLY A 205 14.48 12.90 1.09
CA GLY A 205 13.31 12.22 0.53
C GLY A 205 13.70 10.99 -0.27
N SER A 206 12.78 10.52 -1.12
CA SER A 206 12.96 9.38 -2.04
C SER A 206 12.75 9.83 -3.48
N SER A 207 13.34 9.11 -4.43
CA SER A 207 12.94 9.20 -5.84
C SER A 207 11.81 8.21 -6.15
N SER A 208 11.14 8.41 -7.29
CA SER A 208 10.11 7.50 -7.77
C SER A 208 10.19 7.28 -9.27
N GLU A 209 9.87 6.07 -9.70
CA GLU A 209 9.76 5.68 -11.11
C GLU A 209 8.45 4.94 -11.35
N VAL A 210 7.92 5.02 -12.58
CA VAL A 210 6.71 4.30 -12.96
C VAL A 210 7.12 3.01 -13.67
N GLU A 211 6.88 1.88 -13.02
CA GLU A 211 7.29 0.57 -13.54
C GLU A 211 6.21 -0.48 -13.28
N PHE A 212 6.36 -1.63 -13.94
CA PHE A 212 5.54 -2.80 -13.70
C PHE A 212 6.44 -4.01 -13.47
N LYS A 213 6.44 -4.56 -12.26
CA LYS A 213 7.21 -5.76 -11.93
C LYS A 213 6.33 -6.86 -11.37
N ILE A 214 6.59 -8.09 -11.80
CA ILE A 214 6.00 -9.33 -11.33
C ILE A 214 7.09 -10.17 -10.67
N GLY A 215 6.76 -10.85 -9.58
CA GLY A 215 7.60 -11.89 -9.01
C GLY A 215 6.81 -12.81 -8.09
N LYS A 216 7.50 -13.55 -7.23
CA LYS A 216 6.91 -14.55 -6.35
C LYS A 216 6.26 -13.92 -5.12
N ASP A 217 5.11 -14.44 -4.71
CA ASP A 217 4.60 -14.21 -3.36
C ASP A 217 5.30 -15.14 -2.37
N ILE A 218 6.08 -14.57 -1.44
CA ILE A 218 6.78 -15.36 -0.41
C ILE A 218 5.82 -16.03 0.59
N GLN A 219 4.56 -15.60 0.63
CA GLN A 219 3.52 -16.17 1.52
C GLN A 219 2.64 -17.21 0.82
N SER A 220 2.80 -17.41 -0.49
CA SER A 220 1.98 -18.35 -1.26
C SER A 220 2.85 -19.01 -2.31
N GLU A 221 3.31 -20.22 -2.00
CA GLU A 221 4.22 -20.96 -2.86
C GLU A 221 3.65 -21.14 -4.27
N GLY A 222 4.50 -20.95 -5.29
CA GLY A 222 4.11 -21.08 -6.70
C GLY A 222 3.25 -19.94 -7.26
N LYS A 223 2.87 -18.94 -6.46
CA LYS A 223 2.03 -17.81 -6.91
C LYS A 223 2.87 -16.59 -7.32
N PHE A 224 2.52 -15.99 -8.45
CA PHE A 224 3.06 -14.72 -8.90
C PHE A 224 2.14 -13.55 -8.55
N ILE A 225 2.75 -12.43 -8.21
CA ILE A 225 2.08 -11.20 -7.83
C ILE A 225 2.86 -9.98 -8.35
N THR A 226 2.15 -8.87 -8.53
CA THR A 226 2.77 -7.56 -8.73
C THR A 226 3.66 -7.21 -7.54
N LEU A 227 4.86 -6.69 -7.79
CA LEU A 227 5.82 -6.28 -6.77
C LEU A 227 6.07 -4.78 -6.84
N ARG A 228 6.19 -4.16 -5.68
CA ARG A 228 6.55 -2.75 -5.56
C ARG A 228 7.83 -2.57 -4.77
N HIS A 229 8.73 -1.75 -5.30
CA HIS A 229 9.90 -1.34 -4.58
C HIS A 229 9.55 -0.30 -3.52
N VAL A 230 9.88 -0.58 -2.26
CA VAL A 230 9.78 0.38 -1.15
C VAL A 230 11.12 1.08 -0.96
N PRO A 231 11.14 2.37 -0.60
CA PRO A 231 12.35 3.18 -0.69
C PRO A 231 13.30 3.00 0.50
N THR A 232 13.07 1.99 1.36
CA THR A 232 13.91 1.72 2.53
C THR A 232 15.34 1.42 2.06
N THR A 233 16.31 2.14 2.61
CA THR A 233 17.74 1.86 2.43
C THR A 233 18.40 1.54 3.76
N ARG A 234 19.54 0.88 3.75
CA ARG A 234 20.32 0.57 4.97
C ARG A 234 20.65 1.82 5.78
N THR A 235 20.88 2.93 5.09
CA THR A 235 21.40 4.18 5.65
C THR A 235 20.37 5.31 5.67
N MET A 236 19.08 5.02 5.44
CA MET A 236 18.03 6.05 5.30
C MET A 236 17.96 7.00 6.50
N ILE A 237 18.22 6.50 7.73
CA ILE A 237 18.21 7.27 8.99
C ILE A 237 19.59 7.40 9.64
N LYS A 238 20.69 7.17 8.89
CA LYS A 238 22.06 7.20 9.43
C LYS A 238 22.40 8.49 10.17
N ALA A 239 21.85 9.63 9.72
CA ALA A 239 22.06 10.93 10.34
C ALA A 239 21.46 11.06 11.76
N LEU A 240 20.51 10.20 12.13
CA LEU A 240 19.89 10.18 13.45
C LEU A 240 20.39 9.00 14.28
N VAL A 241 20.56 7.84 13.66
CA VAL A 241 21.03 6.62 14.32
C VAL A 241 22.03 5.91 13.40
N PRO A 242 23.33 5.95 13.72
CA PRO A 242 24.35 5.20 12.99
C PRO A 242 24.07 3.69 13.00
N ASP A 243 24.22 3.06 11.83
CA ASP A 243 24.02 1.62 11.61
C ASP A 243 22.68 1.09 12.17
N ALA A 244 21.62 1.86 11.95
CA ALA A 244 20.29 1.62 12.50
C ALA A 244 19.63 0.28 12.12
N MET A 245 20.04 -0.33 11.00
CA MET A 245 19.40 -1.52 10.45
C MET A 245 20.42 -2.63 10.20
N PRO A 246 20.95 -3.26 11.26
CA PRO A 246 21.90 -4.37 11.13
C PRO A 246 21.30 -5.54 10.33
N HIS A 247 20.00 -5.79 10.50
CA HIS A 247 19.25 -6.87 9.84
C HIS A 247 18.58 -6.45 8.54
N TYR A 248 19.07 -5.40 7.88
CA TYR A 248 18.51 -4.88 6.62
C TYR A 248 18.34 -5.97 5.55
N ASP A 249 19.25 -6.94 5.47
CA ASP A 249 19.21 -7.99 4.44
C ASP A 249 18.17 -9.09 4.69
N LEU A 250 17.50 -9.15 5.84
CA LEU A 250 16.53 -10.21 6.15
C LEU A 250 15.26 -10.11 5.31
N LEU A 251 14.86 -8.89 4.96
CA LEU A 251 13.60 -8.59 4.29
C LEU A 251 13.80 -7.93 2.93
N PRO A 252 13.04 -8.31 1.89
CA PRO A 252 13.14 -7.68 0.58
C PRO A 252 12.64 -6.23 0.62
N THR A 253 13.14 -5.39 -0.29
CA THR A 253 12.56 -4.08 -0.62
C THR A 253 11.55 -4.16 -1.76
N TRP A 254 11.61 -5.21 -2.57
CA TRP A 254 10.51 -5.60 -3.45
C TRP A 254 9.45 -6.36 -2.65
N THR A 255 8.29 -5.73 -2.44
CA THR A 255 7.20 -6.28 -1.63
C THR A 255 5.96 -6.52 -2.47
N LYS A 256 5.11 -7.47 -2.08
CA LYS A 256 3.85 -7.69 -2.79
C LYS A 256 2.99 -6.43 -2.83
N ALA A 257 2.50 -6.11 -4.02
CA ALA A 257 1.76 -4.90 -4.32
C ALA A 257 0.33 -5.22 -4.70
N PHE A 258 -0.54 -4.25 -4.41
CA PHE A 258 -1.95 -4.25 -4.78
C PHE A 258 -2.22 -2.87 -5.40
N PRO A 259 -1.73 -2.62 -6.64
CA PRO A 259 -1.89 -1.33 -7.30
C PRO A 259 -3.38 -0.98 -7.44
N HIS A 260 -3.71 0.30 -7.27
CA HIS A 260 -5.09 0.80 -7.35
C HIS A 260 -5.35 1.40 -8.73
N ASN A 261 -5.08 0.66 -9.80
CA ASN A 261 -5.18 1.18 -11.17
C ASN A 261 -5.77 0.11 -12.12
N ILE A 262 -6.79 -0.59 -11.62
CA ILE A 262 -7.38 -1.76 -12.26
C ILE A 262 -8.06 -1.36 -13.58
N ARG A 263 -7.76 -2.09 -14.65
CA ARG A 263 -8.45 -1.99 -15.95
C ARG A 263 -8.91 -3.37 -16.41
N ARG A 264 -10.01 -3.39 -17.17
CA ARG A 264 -10.51 -4.62 -17.81
C ARG A 264 -9.53 -5.12 -18.87
N VAL A 265 -8.99 -4.21 -19.67
CA VAL A 265 -7.97 -4.47 -20.70
C VAL A 265 -6.71 -3.69 -20.32
N THR A 266 -5.57 -4.37 -20.28
CA THR A 266 -4.25 -3.82 -19.99
C THR A 266 -3.26 -4.29 -21.04
N LYS A 267 -2.07 -3.69 -21.09
CA LYS A 267 -0.98 -4.23 -21.90
C LYS A 267 -0.72 -5.71 -21.58
N GLN A 268 -0.75 -6.11 -20.32
CA GLN A 268 -0.44 -7.49 -19.91
C GLN A 268 -1.46 -8.50 -20.43
N ASN A 269 -2.75 -8.18 -20.40
CA ASN A 269 -3.81 -9.15 -20.71
C ASN A 269 -4.30 -9.14 -22.17
N GLN A 270 -3.77 -8.25 -23.01
CA GLN A 270 -4.06 -8.20 -24.44
C GLN A 270 -3.47 -9.36 -25.25
N SER A 271 -2.38 -9.98 -24.77
CA SER A 271 -1.72 -11.10 -25.46
C SER A 271 -0.91 -11.93 -24.47
N CYS A 272 -0.88 -13.25 -24.62
CA CYS A 272 -0.09 -14.13 -23.74
C CYS A 272 1.39 -13.72 -23.69
N ASN A 273 1.95 -13.32 -24.84
CA ASN A 273 3.37 -12.99 -24.99
C ASN A 273 3.71 -11.57 -24.49
N ASN A 274 2.74 -10.79 -24.04
CA ASN A 274 3.02 -9.57 -23.27
C ASN A 274 3.59 -9.91 -21.87
N CYS A 275 3.41 -11.15 -21.41
CA CYS A 275 4.05 -11.68 -20.20
C CYS A 275 4.99 -12.85 -20.52
N HIS A 276 4.56 -13.81 -21.34
CA HIS A 276 5.35 -14.98 -21.70
C HIS A 276 6.57 -14.58 -22.56
N SER A 277 7.77 -14.99 -22.12
CA SER A 277 9.09 -14.59 -22.63
C SER A 277 9.44 -13.11 -22.51
N ASN A 278 8.60 -12.28 -21.90
CA ASN A 278 8.88 -10.87 -21.66
C ASN A 278 9.70 -10.70 -20.38
N LYS A 279 10.97 -10.31 -20.50
CA LYS A 279 11.86 -10.10 -19.33
C LYS A 279 11.60 -8.79 -18.60
N ASP A 280 11.06 -7.77 -19.28
CA ASP A 280 11.03 -6.39 -18.78
C ASP A 280 10.06 -6.20 -17.62
N ILE A 281 9.02 -7.04 -17.56
CA ILE A 281 7.97 -6.95 -16.55
C ILE A 281 8.19 -7.87 -15.35
N PHE A 282 9.27 -8.66 -15.31
CA PHE A 282 9.60 -9.52 -14.18
C PHE A 282 10.79 -9.01 -13.40
N LEU A 283 10.77 -9.25 -12.09
CA LEU A 283 11.95 -9.08 -11.27
C LEU A 283 12.86 -10.31 -11.44
N LEU A 284 13.96 -10.14 -12.18
CA LEU A 284 14.91 -11.21 -12.48
C LEU A 284 16.05 -11.23 -11.47
N LYS A 285 16.47 -12.43 -11.04
CA LYS A 285 17.59 -12.60 -10.10
C LYS A 285 18.90 -12.03 -10.63
N GLY A 286 19.17 -12.19 -11.93
CA GLY A 286 20.37 -11.65 -12.58
C GLY A 286 20.37 -10.13 -12.78
N SER A 287 19.27 -9.45 -12.47
CA SER A 287 19.11 -8.00 -12.63
C SER A 287 18.82 -7.28 -11.30
N LEU A 288 19.03 -7.97 -10.17
CA LEU A 288 18.86 -7.36 -8.86
C LEU A 288 19.96 -6.34 -8.59
N ASP A 289 19.55 -5.11 -8.27
CA ASP A 289 20.47 -4.04 -7.89
C ASP A 289 21.16 -4.38 -6.55
N PRO A 290 22.50 -4.48 -6.53
CA PRO A 290 23.27 -4.90 -5.36
C PRO A 290 23.21 -3.90 -4.19
N ARG A 291 22.70 -2.68 -4.41
CA ARG A 291 22.46 -1.69 -3.34
C ARG A 291 21.31 -2.08 -2.42
N TYR A 292 20.42 -2.98 -2.85
CA TYR A 292 19.25 -3.42 -2.11
C TYR A 292 19.43 -4.82 -1.48
N PRO A 293 18.57 -5.23 -0.53
CA PRO A 293 18.75 -6.45 0.24
C PRO A 293 18.91 -7.70 -0.63
N LYS A 294 19.83 -8.59 -0.22
CA LYS A 294 19.95 -9.94 -0.81
C LYS A 294 18.63 -10.71 -0.76
N ALA A 295 17.76 -10.43 0.23
CA ALA A 295 16.42 -11.02 0.32
C ALA A 295 15.51 -10.72 -0.89
N ASN A 296 15.81 -9.74 -1.75
CA ASN A 296 15.09 -9.54 -3.00
C ASN A 296 15.17 -10.79 -3.91
N ALA A 297 16.20 -11.62 -3.78
CA ALA A 297 16.29 -12.90 -4.50
C ALA A 297 15.15 -13.88 -4.16
N LYS A 298 14.48 -13.72 -3.00
CA LYS A 298 13.34 -14.56 -2.58
C LYS A 298 12.07 -14.28 -3.40
N VAL A 299 11.90 -13.05 -3.87
CA VAL A 299 10.75 -12.62 -4.69
C VAL A 299 11.06 -12.59 -6.18
N ALA A 300 12.34 -12.61 -6.57
CA ALA A 300 12.78 -12.64 -7.95
C ALA A 300 12.71 -14.05 -8.57
N ILE A 301 12.70 -14.10 -9.91
CA ILE A 301 12.69 -15.33 -10.70
C ILE A 301 13.93 -15.47 -11.58
N GLU A 302 14.23 -16.68 -12.04
CA GLU A 302 15.36 -16.92 -12.95
C GLU A 302 15.05 -16.43 -14.37
N LYS A 303 13.90 -16.84 -14.90
CA LYS A 303 13.45 -16.50 -16.25
C LYS A 303 11.92 -16.40 -16.30
N PRO A 304 11.36 -15.56 -17.19
CA PRO A 304 9.92 -15.53 -17.45
C PRO A 304 9.39 -16.89 -17.94
N PRO A 305 8.08 -17.15 -17.82
CA PRO A 305 7.43 -18.29 -18.46
C PRO A 305 7.70 -18.32 -19.97
N GLU A 306 7.78 -19.50 -20.57
CA GLU A 306 8.09 -19.66 -22.00
C GLU A 306 7.00 -19.08 -22.90
N ARG A 307 7.42 -18.59 -24.07
CA ARG A 307 6.55 -18.05 -25.12
C ARG A 307 5.41 -19.02 -25.43
N ARG A 308 4.21 -18.49 -25.65
CA ARG A 308 3.05 -19.29 -26.09
C ARG A 308 2.87 -19.13 -27.60
N SER A 309 2.62 -20.25 -28.28
CA SER A 309 1.99 -20.24 -29.60
C SER A 309 0.58 -19.67 -29.45
N GLN A 310 0.24 -18.70 -30.30
CA GLN A 310 -1.08 -18.07 -30.36
C GLN A 310 -1.66 -18.35 -31.73
#